data_AF-A0A3D3PJQ6-F1
#
_entry.id   AF-A0A3D3PJQ6-F1
#
_cell.length_a   1.000
_cell.length_b   1.000
_cell.length_c   1.000
_cell.angle_alpha   90.00
_cell.angle_beta   90.00
_cell.angle_gamma   90.00
#
_symmetry.space_group_name_H-M   'P 1'
#
loop_
_entity.id
_entity.type
_entity.pdbx_description
1 polymer ?
#
loop_
_entity_poly.entity_id
_entity_poly.type
_entity_poly.pdbx_seq_one_letter_code
_entity_poly.pdbx_strand_id
1 'polypeptide(L)'
;MTQHVQDLRKQTLDLVLSGHTAGGEQKMMASLIDVWLASLEEEDLIGITPDSLASVLWDGFLSVLQLPHAGCYIKPLRYADGRGGWASALLIVNPDMPFLVDSIVMAMRKL
;
A
#
# COMPACT_ATOMS: atom_id res chain seq x y z
N MET A 1 13.35 -17.98 -5.77
CA MET A 1 13.13 -16.87 -4.82
C MET A 1 11.76 -16.23 -5.03
N THR A 2 11.26 -16.20 -6.27
CA THR A 2 9.86 -15.91 -6.67
C THR A 2 8.74 -16.45 -5.76
N GLN A 3 8.77 -17.72 -5.34
CA GLN A 3 7.69 -18.29 -4.49
C GLN A 3 7.52 -17.53 -3.16
N HIS A 4 8.63 -17.19 -2.49
CA HIS A 4 8.60 -16.47 -1.22
C HIS A 4 8.05 -15.04 -1.39
N VAL A 5 8.29 -14.41 -2.54
CA VAL A 5 7.75 -13.08 -2.87
C VAL A 5 6.26 -13.14 -3.15
N GLN A 6 5.79 -14.15 -3.89
CA GLN A 6 4.35 -14.36 -4.12
C GLN A 6 3.61 -14.65 -2.82
N ASP A 7 4.20 -15.45 -1.93
CA ASP A 7 3.65 -15.74 -0.62
C ASP A 7 3.57 -14.47 0.26
N LEU A 8 4.60 -13.61 0.22
CA LEU A 8 4.60 -12.32 0.92
C LEU A 8 3.49 -11.39 0.42
N ARG A 9 3.33 -11.24 -0.90
CA ARG A 9 2.29 -10.39 -1.49
C ARG A 9 0.89 -10.87 -1.07
N LYS A 10 0.65 -12.17 -1.17
CA LYS A 10 -0.63 -12.78 -0.76
C LYS A 10 -0.89 -12.59 0.73
N GLN A 11 0.09 -12.88 1.59
CA GLN A 11 -0.03 -12.68 3.04
C GLN A 11 -0.30 -11.21 3.39
N THR A 12 0.35 -10.27 2.69
CA THR A 12 0.12 -8.84 2.89
C THR A 12 -1.31 -8.46 2.53
N LEU A 13 -1.81 -8.91 1.37
CA LEU A 13 -3.18 -8.64 0.94
C LEU A 13 -4.20 -9.22 1.94
N ASP A 14 -4.01 -10.47 2.35
CA ASP A 14 -4.88 -11.12 3.34
C ASP A 14 -4.91 -10.36 4.67
N LEU A 15 -3.75 -9.91 5.16
CA LEU A 15 -3.64 -9.10 6.38
C LEU A 15 -4.39 -7.77 6.25
N VAL A 16 -4.21 -7.04 5.14
CA VAL A 16 -4.91 -5.77 4.93
C VAL A 16 -6.43 -5.96 4.92
N LEU A 17 -6.92 -7.02 4.28
CA LEU A 17 -8.36 -7.25 4.14
C LEU A 17 -9.00 -7.79 5.43
N SER A 18 -8.26 -8.55 6.24
CA SER A 18 -8.76 -9.17 7.48
C SER A 18 -9.30 -8.19 8.52
N GLY A 19 -8.84 -6.93 8.50
CA GLY A 19 -9.27 -5.88 9.43
C GLY A 19 -10.52 -5.10 9.01
N HIS A 20 -11.09 -5.37 7.83
CA HIS A 20 -12.09 -4.49 7.21
C HIS A 20 -13.37 -5.24 6.80
N THR A 21 -14.51 -4.54 6.86
CA THR A 21 -15.82 -5.14 6.57
C THR A 21 -16.00 -5.43 5.09
N ALA A 22 -16.60 -6.58 4.78
CA ALA A 22 -16.93 -6.97 3.41
C ALA A 22 -17.92 -6.00 2.74
N GLY A 23 -17.51 -5.38 1.65
CA GLY A 23 -18.29 -4.37 0.93
C GLY A 23 -17.71 -3.97 -0.43
N GLY A 24 -18.40 -3.08 -1.14
CA GLY A 24 -17.95 -2.58 -2.44
C GLY A 24 -16.62 -1.83 -2.38
N GLU A 25 -16.43 -1.02 -1.33
CA GLU A 25 -15.17 -0.32 -1.05
C GLU A 25 -14.03 -1.29 -0.76
N GLN A 26 -14.28 -2.36 0.01
CA GLN A 26 -13.27 -3.38 0.28
C GLN A 26 -12.83 -4.09 -1.00
N LYS A 27 -13.74 -4.41 -1.92
CA LYS A 27 -13.40 -5.04 -3.21
C LYS A 27 -12.55 -4.13 -4.10
N MET A 28 -12.91 -2.84 -4.15
CA MET A 28 -12.13 -1.84 -4.87
C MET A 28 -10.73 -1.71 -4.25
N MET A 29 -10.66 -1.60 -2.93
CA MET A 29 -9.41 -1.48 -2.18
C MET A 29 -8.52 -2.71 -2.36
N ALA A 30 -9.09 -3.91 -2.28
CA ALA A 30 -8.39 -5.16 -2.54
C ALA A 30 -7.76 -5.17 -3.94
N SER A 31 -8.52 -4.74 -4.96
CA SER A 31 -8.02 -4.68 -6.33
C SER A 31 -6.88 -3.68 -6.51
N LEU A 32 -6.97 -2.50 -5.89
CA LEU A 32 -5.92 -1.48 -5.98
C LEU A 32 -4.63 -1.94 -5.31
N ILE A 33 -4.76 -2.53 -4.11
CA ILE A 33 -3.61 -3.03 -3.35
C ILE A 33 -2.97 -4.22 -4.04
N ASP A 34 -3.74 -5.14 -4.61
CA ASP A 34 -3.23 -6.29 -5.36
C ASP A 34 -2.41 -5.85 -6.59
N VAL A 35 -2.95 -4.90 -7.38
CA VAL A 35 -2.24 -4.33 -8.54
C VAL A 35 -0.94 -3.65 -8.12
N TRP A 36 -0.94 -2.90 -7.02
CA TRP A 36 0.26 -2.25 -6.51
C TRP A 36 1.28 -3.25 -5.96
N LEU A 37 0.86 -4.27 -5.22
CA LEU A 37 1.76 -5.34 -4.75
C LEU A 37 2.38 -6.09 -5.93
N ALA A 38 1.63 -6.28 -7.01
CA ALA A 38 2.11 -6.91 -8.22
C ALA A 38 3.15 -6.07 -8.98
N SER A 39 3.12 -4.73 -8.84
CA SER A 39 4.06 -3.83 -9.52
C SER A 39 5.41 -3.68 -8.81
N LEU A 40 5.49 -4.02 -7.52
CA LEU A 40 6.76 -3.97 -6.76
C LEU A 40 7.77 -4.99 -7.27
N GLU A 41 9.03 -4.59 -7.41
CA GLU A 41 10.10 -5.52 -7.78
C GLU A 41 10.49 -6.42 -6.59
N GLU A 42 11.10 -7.58 -6.87
CA GLU A 42 11.51 -8.50 -5.81
C GLU A 42 12.54 -7.85 -4.87
N GLU A 43 13.44 -7.03 -5.42
CA GLU A 43 14.51 -6.35 -4.68
C GLU A 43 13.97 -5.35 -3.64
N ASP A 44 12.86 -4.69 -3.96
CA ASP A 44 12.17 -3.75 -3.06
C ASP A 44 11.54 -4.47 -1.87
N LEU A 45 11.17 -5.74 -2.04
CA LEU A 45 10.50 -6.57 -1.02
C LEU A 45 11.48 -7.28 -0.08
N ILE A 46 12.78 -7.24 -0.35
CA ILE A 46 13.79 -7.92 0.47
C ILE A 46 13.84 -7.29 1.87
N GLY A 47 13.59 -8.12 2.89
CA GLY A 47 13.64 -7.71 4.30
C GLY A 47 12.38 -6.99 4.79
N ILE A 48 11.36 -6.85 3.94
CA ILE A 48 10.04 -6.36 4.35
C ILE A 48 9.21 -7.54 4.86
N THR A 49 8.52 -7.33 5.99
CA THR A 49 7.53 -8.30 6.51
C THR A 49 6.11 -7.95 6.04
N PRO A 50 5.22 -8.93 5.84
CA PRO A 50 3.82 -8.68 5.52
C PRO A 50 3.11 -7.69 6.47
N ASP A 51 3.30 -7.80 7.78
CA ASP A 51 2.67 -6.91 8.77
C ASP A 51 3.09 -5.44 8.62
N SER A 52 4.40 -5.19 8.48
CA SER A 52 4.95 -3.86 8.23
C SER A 52 4.34 -3.25 6.98
N LEU A 53 4.20 -4.02 5.90
CA LEU A 53 3.64 -3.52 4.65
C LEU A 53 2.12 -3.32 4.76
N ALA A 54 1.38 -4.28 5.33
CA ALA A 54 -0.06 -4.22 5.48
C ALA A 54 -0.52 -3.02 6.33
N SER A 55 0.25 -2.66 7.36
CA SER A 55 -0.10 -1.58 8.30
C SER A 55 -0.28 -0.19 7.68
N VAL A 56 0.30 0.05 6.51
CA VAL A 56 0.24 1.35 5.82
C VAL A 56 -0.65 1.36 4.59
N LEU A 57 -0.93 0.19 4.00
CA LEU A 57 -1.60 0.11 2.72
C LEU A 57 -3.03 0.60 2.78
N TRP A 58 -3.83 0.11 3.75
CA TRP A 58 -5.23 0.51 3.84
C TRP A 58 -5.38 2.03 4.04
N ASP A 59 -4.72 2.57 5.06
CA ASP A 59 -4.78 4.00 5.37
C ASP A 59 -4.19 4.84 4.24
N GLY A 60 -3.12 4.37 3.60
CA GLY A 60 -2.50 5.03 2.45
C GLY A 60 -3.45 5.18 1.28
N PHE A 61 -4.04 4.08 0.81
CA PHE A 61 -4.99 4.10 -0.30
C PHE A 61 -6.30 4.79 0.06
N LEU A 62 -6.82 4.62 1.27
CA LEU A 62 -8.01 5.34 1.74
C LEU A 62 -7.77 6.86 1.72
N SER A 63 -6.56 7.29 2.10
CA SER A 63 -6.19 8.70 2.06
C SER A 63 -6.21 9.26 0.65
N VAL A 64 -5.80 8.47 -0.36
CA VAL A 64 -5.86 8.89 -1.77
C VAL A 64 -7.28 9.19 -2.21
N LEU A 65 -8.24 8.35 -1.81
CA LEU A 65 -9.66 8.50 -2.15
C LEU A 65 -10.28 9.77 -1.55
N GLN A 66 -9.71 10.32 -0.48
CA GLN A 66 -10.21 11.51 0.20
C GLN A 66 -9.59 12.83 -0.30
N LEU A 67 -8.64 12.78 -1.24
CA LEU A 67 -7.94 13.96 -1.72
C LEU A 67 -8.85 14.83 -2.62
N PRO A 68 -9.02 16.13 -2.31
CA PRO A 68 -9.83 17.02 -3.13
C PRO A 68 -9.07 17.39 -4.41
N HIS A 69 -9.38 16.69 -5.51
CA HIS A 69 -8.95 16.97 -6.88
C HIS A 69 -7.44 16.82 -7.17
N ALA A 70 -7.15 16.74 -8.48
CA ALA A 70 -5.85 16.43 -9.12
C ALA A 70 -4.64 17.09 -8.47
N GLY A 71 -3.56 16.32 -8.30
CA GLY A 71 -2.32 16.85 -7.74
C GLY A 71 -1.43 15.79 -7.09
N CYS A 72 -0.39 16.27 -6.42
CA CYS A 72 0.61 15.48 -5.73
C CYS A 72 0.57 15.81 -4.23
N TYR A 73 0.47 14.78 -3.39
CA TYR A 73 0.29 14.92 -1.95
C TYR A 73 1.31 14.06 -1.22
N ILE A 74 1.91 14.61 -0.16
CA ILE A 74 2.82 13.87 0.71
C ILE A 74 2.11 13.66 2.05
N LYS A 75 1.95 12.39 2.45
CA LYS A 75 1.31 12.04 3.72
C LYS A 75 2.24 11.16 4.57
N PRO A 76 2.43 11.48 5.87
CA PRO A 76 3.07 10.56 6.79
C PRO A 76 2.11 9.40 7.12
N LEU A 77 2.55 8.17 6.92
CA LEU A 77 1.84 6.94 7.27
C LEU A 77 2.62 6.18 8.33
N ARG A 78 1.92 5.57 9.29
CA ARG A 78 2.55 4.83 10.38
C ARG A 78 2.66 3.36 10.02
N TYR A 79 3.85 2.78 10.09
CA TYR A 79 4.05 1.35 9.82
C TYR A 79 4.46 0.56 11.05
N ALA A 80 4.11 -0.72 11.06
CA ALA A 80 4.42 -1.66 12.14
C ALA A 80 5.84 -2.20 12.00
N ASP A 81 6.81 -1.51 12.60
CA ASP A 81 8.22 -1.95 12.73
C ASP A 81 8.62 -2.34 14.16
N GLY A 82 7.63 -2.42 15.06
CA GLY A 82 7.85 -2.64 16.49
C GLY A 82 8.44 -1.44 17.26
N ARG A 83 8.74 -0.32 16.57
CA ARG A 83 9.34 0.91 17.14
C ARG A 83 8.49 2.16 16.89
N GLY A 84 7.41 2.06 16.11
CA GLY A 84 6.54 3.17 15.77
C GLY A 84 7.04 3.98 14.57
N GLY A 85 7.58 3.31 13.56
CA GLY A 85 8.09 3.90 12.32
C GLY A 85 7.05 4.68 11.52
N TRP A 86 7.54 5.69 10.81
CA TRP A 86 6.76 6.51 9.88
C TRP A 86 7.34 6.40 8.47
N ALA A 87 6.48 6.12 7.50
CA ALA A 87 6.77 6.20 6.08
C ALA A 87 6.22 7.54 5.55
N SER A 88 6.89 8.12 4.57
CA SER A 88 6.29 9.19 3.76
C SER A 88 5.74 8.56 2.48
N ALA A 89 4.44 8.75 2.25
CA ALA A 89 3.76 8.34 1.04
C ALA A 89 3.59 9.53 0.10
N LEU A 90 4.11 9.41 -1.12
CA LEU A 90 3.79 10.31 -2.23
C LEU A 90 2.55 9.76 -2.94
N LEU A 91 1.50 10.56 -3.02
CA LEU A 91 0.20 10.20 -3.58
C LEU A 91 -0.07 11.13 -4.77
N ILE A 92 -0.17 10.57 -5.97
CA ILE A 92 -0.43 11.33 -7.20
C ILE A 92 -1.81 10.94 -7.72
N VAL A 93 -2.70 11.93 -7.85
CA VAL A 93 -4.04 11.77 -8.41
C VAL A 93 -4.03 12.34 -9.83
N ASN A 94 -4.10 11.47 -10.82
CA ASN A 94 -4.19 11.84 -12.23
C ASN A 94 -5.68 11.93 -12.66
N PRO A 95 -6.20 13.13 -12.98
CA PRO A 95 -7.60 13.30 -13.36
C PRO A 95 -7.94 12.68 -14.71
N ASP A 96 -6.95 12.50 -15.59
CA ASP A 96 -7.13 11.91 -16.92
C ASP A 96 -7.14 10.37 -16.87
N MET A 97 -6.69 9.77 -15.76
CA MET A 97 -6.72 8.33 -15.49
C MET A 97 -7.13 8.04 -14.03
N PRO A 98 -8.43 8.11 -13.70
CA PRO A 98 -8.94 8.07 -12.32
C PRO A 98 -8.80 6.73 -11.60
N PHE A 99 -8.34 5.67 -12.28
CA PHE A 99 -8.16 4.33 -11.72
C PHE A 99 -6.70 4.00 -11.39
N LEU A 100 -5.75 4.85 -11.81
CA LEU A 100 -4.35 4.72 -11.41
C LEU A 100 -4.07 5.66 -10.24
N VAL A 101 -4.01 5.07 -9.05
CA VAL A 101 -3.05 5.56 -8.05
C VAL A 101 -1.67 5.28 -8.65
N ASP A 102 -1.19 6.19 -9.50
CA ASP A 102 -0.09 5.93 -10.45
C ASP A 102 1.21 5.58 -9.73
N SER A 103 1.36 5.97 -8.46
CA SER A 103 2.44 5.55 -7.58
C SER A 103 2.10 5.86 -6.12
N ILE A 104 2.22 4.86 -5.23
CA ILE A 104 2.50 5.09 -3.81
C ILE A 104 3.97 4.77 -3.62
N VAL A 105 4.78 5.80 -3.38
CA VAL A 105 6.18 5.62 -2.98
C VAL A 105 6.24 5.61 -1.47
N MET A 106 6.61 4.48 -0.86
CA MET A 106 6.81 4.37 0.58
C MET A 106 8.29 4.25 0.91
N ALA A 107 8.87 5.32 1.44
CA ALA A 107 10.22 5.26 1.99
C ALA A 107 10.15 4.68 3.41
N MET A 108 10.33 3.36 3.52
CA MET A 108 10.51 2.69 4.81
C MET A 108 11.98 2.69 5.20
N ARG A 109 12.28 2.94 6.47
CA ARG A 109 13.66 2.82 6.96
C ARG A 109 14.00 1.33 7.02
N LYS A 110 15.07 0.90 6.33
CA LYS A 110 15.60 -0.47 6.48
C LYS A 110 15.85 -0.76 7.96
N LEU A 111 15.39 -1.92 8.40
CA LEU A 111 15.71 -2.50 9.72
C LEU A 111 17.21 -2.82 9.80
#